data_AF-A0A873WV25-F1
#
_entry.id   AF-A0A873WV25-F1
#
_cell.length_a   1.000
_cell.length_b   1.000
_cell.length_c   1.000
_cell.angle_alpha   90.00
_cell.angle_beta   90.00
_cell.angle_gamma   90.00
#
_symmetry.space_group_name_H-M   'P 1'
#
loop_
_entity.id
_entity.type
_entity.pdbx_description
1 polymer ?
#
loop_
_entity_poly.entity_id
_entity_poly.type
_entity_poly.pdbx_seq_one_letter_code
_entity_poly.pdbx_strand_id
1 'polypeptide(L)'
;DEQNPQRPKIDDVLHTLTGAMSLLRRCRVNAALTIQLFSQLFHFINMWLFNKLVTEADSGLCSHYWGAILRQQLSHIEAWAEKQGLELAADCHLSRIVQATTLLTMDKYSMQDVQNINNTCFKLNSLQLNALLSNYHCAPDEPYIPPELIDHVVAVAENTADELARSDGREVQLEEDPDLQLPFLLPEDGYSCDV
;
A
#
# COMPACT_ATOMS: atom_id res chain seq x y z
N ASP A 1 -7.72 22.63 -15.16
CA ASP A 1 -7.70 21.32 -15.85
C ASP A 1 -8.36 20.17 -15.07
N GLU A 2 -9.57 20.38 -14.53
CA GLU A 2 -10.32 19.36 -13.75
C GLU A 2 -11.49 18.70 -14.53
N GLN A 3 -11.74 19.10 -15.78
CA GLN A 3 -12.93 18.69 -16.54
C GLN A 3 -12.58 17.88 -17.80
N ASN A 4 -11.67 16.91 -17.72
CA ASN A 4 -11.49 15.94 -18.80
C ASN A 4 -12.32 14.67 -18.52
N PRO A 5 -13.42 14.40 -19.25
CA PRO A 5 -14.32 13.26 -19.01
C PRO A 5 -13.71 11.89 -19.34
N GLN A 6 -12.49 11.82 -19.88
CA GLN A 6 -11.78 10.57 -20.22
C GLN A 6 -10.67 10.17 -19.24
N ARG A 7 -10.52 10.84 -18.10
CA ARG A 7 -9.56 10.37 -17.09
C ARG A 7 -10.09 9.10 -16.44
N PRO A 8 -9.32 8.00 -16.43
CA PRO A 8 -9.69 6.80 -15.71
C PRO A 8 -9.97 7.17 -14.25
N LYS A 9 -11.15 6.82 -13.76
CA LYS A 9 -11.56 7.05 -12.37
C LYS A 9 -11.33 5.79 -11.57
N ILE A 10 -11.41 5.91 -10.25
CA ILE A 10 -11.43 4.74 -9.37
C ILE A 10 -12.52 3.74 -9.76
N ASP A 11 -13.64 4.22 -10.32
CA ASP A 11 -14.72 3.40 -10.85
C ASP A 11 -14.25 2.43 -11.94
N ASP A 12 -13.28 2.81 -12.77
CA ASP A 12 -12.72 1.94 -13.82
C ASP A 12 -11.87 0.81 -13.22
N VAL A 13 -11.13 1.10 -12.15
CA VAL A 13 -10.38 0.09 -11.37
C VAL A 13 -11.37 -0.89 -10.73
N LEU A 14 -12.41 -0.38 -10.05
CA LEU A 14 -13.43 -1.21 -9.41
C LEU A 14 -14.22 -2.03 -10.43
N HIS A 15 -14.52 -1.47 -11.60
CA HIS A 15 -15.17 -2.19 -12.69
C HIS A 15 -14.29 -3.34 -13.19
N THR A 16 -12.98 -3.12 -13.32
CA THR A 16 -12.01 -4.16 -13.70
C THR A 16 -11.96 -5.28 -12.66
N LEU A 17 -11.84 -4.95 -11.37
CA LEU A 17 -11.83 -5.94 -10.28
C LEU A 17 -13.16 -6.74 -10.23
N THR A 18 -14.28 -6.05 -10.39
CA THR A 18 -15.61 -6.67 -10.45
C THR A 18 -15.77 -7.60 -11.65
N GLY A 19 -15.27 -7.19 -12.81
CA GLY A 19 -15.26 -8.00 -14.03
C GLY A 19 -14.44 -9.27 -13.86
N ALA A 20 -13.24 -9.15 -13.29
CA ALA A 20 -12.37 -10.29 -12.97
C ALA A 20 -13.07 -11.26 -12.01
N MET A 21 -13.63 -10.76 -10.90
CA MET A 21 -14.34 -11.59 -9.92
C MET A 21 -15.55 -12.31 -10.53
N SER A 22 -16.30 -11.61 -11.37
CA SER A 22 -17.46 -12.17 -12.08
C SER A 22 -17.05 -13.30 -13.03
N LEU A 23 -15.92 -13.15 -13.74
CA LEU A 23 -15.39 -14.19 -14.61
C LEU A 23 -14.95 -15.42 -13.81
N LEU A 24 -14.18 -15.24 -12.73
CA LEU A 24 -13.73 -16.33 -11.86
C LEU A 24 -14.91 -17.14 -11.30
N ARG A 25 -15.95 -16.45 -10.83
CA ARG A 25 -17.19 -17.09 -10.34
C ARG A 25 -17.90 -17.86 -11.44
N ARG A 26 -18.04 -17.29 -12.64
CA ARG A 26 -18.68 -17.96 -13.80
C ARG A 26 -17.91 -19.21 -14.23
N CYS A 27 -16.58 -19.15 -14.19
CA CYS A 27 -15.71 -20.28 -14.47
C CYS A 27 -15.58 -21.26 -13.29
N ARG A 28 -16.26 -21.01 -12.17
CA ARG A 28 -16.19 -21.82 -10.93
C ARG A 28 -14.75 -22.05 -10.47
N VAL A 29 -13.91 -21.03 -10.60
CA VAL A 29 -12.51 -21.09 -10.16
C VAL A 29 -12.48 -21.31 -8.65
N ASN A 30 -11.58 -22.19 -8.20
CA ASN A 30 -11.40 -22.47 -6.78
C ASN A 30 -11.17 -21.19 -5.97
N ALA A 31 -11.76 -21.10 -4.78
CA ALA A 31 -11.65 -19.93 -3.92
C ALA A 31 -10.19 -19.60 -3.55
N ALA A 32 -9.35 -20.60 -3.31
CA ALA A 32 -7.93 -20.39 -3.02
C ALA A 32 -7.18 -19.77 -4.20
N LEU A 33 -7.50 -20.16 -5.44
CA LEU A 33 -6.91 -19.56 -6.65
C LEU A 33 -7.43 -18.13 -6.87
N THR A 34 -8.70 -17.89 -6.54
CA THR A 34 -9.30 -16.55 -6.59
C THR A 34 -8.62 -15.61 -5.59
N ILE A 35 -8.42 -16.07 -4.34
CA ILE A 35 -7.71 -15.30 -3.30
C ILE A 35 -6.26 -15.03 -3.74
N GLN A 36 -5.55 -16.03 -4.27
CA GLN A 36 -4.18 -15.85 -4.76
C GLN A 36 -4.12 -14.81 -5.89
N LEU A 37 -5.04 -14.87 -6.86
CA LEU A 37 -5.08 -13.88 -7.94
C LEU A 37 -5.35 -12.47 -7.42
N PHE A 38 -6.32 -12.29 -6.53
CA PHE A 38 -6.59 -10.97 -5.97
C PHE A 38 -5.48 -10.48 -5.05
N SER A 39 -4.78 -11.37 -4.36
CA SER A 39 -3.58 -11.03 -3.59
C SER A 39 -2.50 -10.43 -4.49
N GLN A 40 -2.27 -11.02 -5.67
CA GLN A 40 -1.36 -10.49 -6.68
C GLN A 40 -1.81 -9.12 -7.19
N LEU A 41 -3.11 -8.93 -7.46
CA LEU A 41 -3.64 -7.64 -7.93
C LEU A 41 -3.53 -6.54 -6.87
N PHE A 42 -3.83 -6.84 -5.60
CA PHE A 42 -3.68 -5.91 -4.51
C PHE A 42 -2.20 -5.54 -4.28
N HIS A 43 -1.31 -6.53 -4.31
CA HIS A 43 0.12 -6.28 -4.22
C HIS A 43 0.63 -5.41 -5.37
N PHE A 44 0.18 -5.66 -6.60
CA PHE A 44 0.52 -4.82 -7.74
C PHE A 44 0.09 -3.36 -7.53
N ILE A 45 -1.15 -3.14 -7.06
CA ILE A 45 -1.64 -1.78 -6.75
C ILE A 45 -0.77 -1.13 -5.66
N ASN A 46 -0.47 -1.87 -4.59
CA ASN A 46 0.38 -1.42 -3.49
C ASN A 46 1.76 -1.03 -3.98
N MET A 47 2.47 -1.96 -4.62
CA MET A 47 3.83 -1.78 -5.12
C MET A 47 3.90 -0.61 -6.10
N TRP A 48 2.99 -0.56 -7.08
CA TRP A 48 3.05 0.47 -8.10
C TRP A 48 2.83 1.88 -7.53
N LEU A 49 1.80 2.04 -6.67
CA LEU A 49 1.53 3.32 -6.04
C LEU A 49 2.63 3.73 -5.06
N PHE A 50 3.12 2.77 -4.27
CA PHE A 50 4.13 3.01 -3.26
C PHE A 50 5.47 3.40 -3.89
N ASN A 51 5.95 2.63 -4.88
CA ASN A 51 7.21 2.91 -5.57
C ASN A 51 7.16 4.29 -6.23
N LYS A 52 6.02 4.62 -6.87
CA LYS A 52 5.83 5.95 -7.45
C LYS A 52 5.96 7.06 -6.42
N LEU A 53 5.36 6.87 -5.24
CA LEU A 53 5.37 7.85 -4.15
C LEU A 53 6.79 8.09 -3.61
N VAL A 54 7.61 7.03 -3.47
CA VAL A 54 8.95 7.14 -2.87
C VAL A 54 10.06 7.48 -3.86
N THR A 55 9.87 7.23 -5.16
CA THR A 55 10.90 7.46 -6.19
C THR A 55 10.72 8.76 -6.98
N GLU A 56 9.50 9.24 -7.19
CA GLU A 56 9.23 10.46 -7.95
C GLU A 56 9.21 11.70 -7.04
N ALA A 57 10.33 12.03 -6.40
CA ALA A 57 10.40 13.14 -5.44
C ALA A 57 9.89 14.48 -6.02
N ASP A 58 10.22 14.80 -7.27
CA ASP A 58 9.82 16.07 -7.91
C ASP A 58 8.35 16.13 -8.37
N SER A 59 7.58 15.05 -8.19
CA SER A 59 6.19 14.96 -8.64
C SER A 59 5.20 15.75 -7.77
N GLY A 60 5.58 16.11 -6.55
CA GLY A 60 4.69 16.70 -5.54
C GLY A 60 3.63 15.72 -4.98
N LEU A 61 3.68 14.43 -5.34
CA LEU A 61 2.75 13.40 -4.87
C LEU A 61 2.92 13.11 -3.37
N CYS A 62 4.13 13.27 -2.83
CA CYS A 62 4.41 13.10 -1.41
C CYS A 62 3.96 14.35 -0.63
N SER A 63 2.65 14.53 -0.44
CA SER A 63 2.05 15.67 0.28
C SER A 63 0.77 15.27 1.00
N HIS A 64 0.31 16.09 1.96
CA HIS A 64 -0.96 15.86 2.67
C HIS A 64 -2.14 15.69 1.70
N TYR A 65 -2.25 16.58 0.71
CA TYR A 65 -3.34 16.59 -0.25
C TYR A 65 -3.43 15.28 -1.03
N TRP A 66 -2.34 14.86 -1.66
CA TRP A 66 -2.31 13.63 -2.43
C TRP A 66 -2.40 12.38 -1.54
N GLY A 67 -1.83 12.42 -0.34
CA GLY A 67 -2.01 11.39 0.69
C GLY A 67 -3.48 11.16 1.02
N ALA A 68 -4.24 12.23 1.26
CA ALA A 68 -5.68 12.16 1.55
C ALA A 68 -6.49 11.62 0.37
N ILE A 69 -6.21 12.10 -0.85
CA ILE A 69 -6.88 11.63 -2.07
C ILE A 69 -6.61 10.14 -2.30
N LEU A 70 -5.34 9.71 -2.22
CA LEU A 70 -4.96 8.31 -2.38
C LEU A 70 -5.59 7.42 -1.30
N ARG A 71 -5.59 7.86 -0.04
CA ARG A 71 -6.23 7.11 1.06
C ARG A 71 -7.72 6.91 0.80
N GLN A 72 -8.42 7.95 0.33
CA GLN A 72 -9.82 7.85 -0.05
C GLN A 72 -10.03 6.84 -1.18
N GLN A 73 -9.20 6.86 -2.22
CA GLN A 73 -9.33 5.90 -3.33
C GLN A 73 -9.08 4.46 -2.88
N LEU A 74 -8.07 4.23 -2.04
CA LEU A 74 -7.79 2.91 -1.47
C LEU A 74 -8.96 2.39 -0.64
N SER A 75 -9.65 3.27 0.12
CA SER A 75 -10.82 2.86 0.90
C SER A 75 -11.97 2.30 0.05
N HIS A 76 -12.10 2.76 -1.19
CA HIS A 76 -13.09 2.18 -2.11
C HIS A 76 -12.70 0.77 -2.55
N ILE A 77 -11.41 0.49 -2.71
CA ILE A 77 -10.89 -0.84 -3.05
C ILE A 77 -11.05 -1.78 -1.85
N GLU A 78 -10.69 -1.33 -0.65
CA GLU A 78 -10.87 -2.08 0.61
C GLU A 78 -12.36 -2.44 0.82
N ALA A 79 -13.26 -1.46 0.71
CA ALA A 79 -14.71 -1.69 0.84
C ALA A 79 -15.29 -2.60 -0.26
N TRP A 80 -14.70 -2.58 -1.45
CA TRP A 80 -15.05 -3.54 -2.50
C TRP A 80 -14.59 -4.96 -2.15
N ALA A 81 -13.35 -5.11 -1.66
CA ALA A 81 -12.77 -6.39 -1.29
C ALA A 81 -13.56 -7.05 -0.15
N GLU A 82 -13.93 -6.29 0.88
CA GLU A 82 -14.79 -6.74 1.98
C GLU A 82 -16.12 -7.30 1.47
N LYS A 83 -16.79 -6.62 0.53
CA LYS A 83 -18.03 -7.12 -0.09
C LYS A 83 -17.85 -8.41 -0.89
N GLN A 84 -16.62 -8.73 -1.30
CA GLN A 84 -16.30 -9.97 -2.01
C GLN A 84 -15.77 -11.10 -1.10
N GLY A 85 -15.56 -10.84 0.21
CA GLY A 85 -14.91 -11.77 1.12
C GLY A 85 -13.39 -11.86 0.94
N LEU A 86 -12.76 -10.76 0.50
CA LEU A 86 -11.32 -10.64 0.22
C LEU A 86 -10.62 -9.65 1.15
N GLU A 87 -11.26 -9.24 2.25
CA GLU A 87 -10.75 -8.24 3.20
C GLU A 87 -9.36 -8.58 3.73
N LEU A 88 -9.11 -9.84 4.13
CA LEU A 88 -7.82 -10.25 4.66
C LEU A 88 -6.69 -10.15 3.63
N ALA A 89 -6.99 -10.46 2.36
CA ALA A 89 -6.03 -10.33 1.27
C ALA A 89 -5.74 -8.84 0.97
N ALA A 90 -6.79 -8.00 0.97
CA ALA A 90 -6.64 -6.57 0.78
C ALA A 90 -5.82 -5.92 1.91
N ASP A 91 -6.17 -6.20 3.17
CA ASP A 91 -5.47 -5.69 4.35
C ASP A 91 -3.98 -6.08 4.35
N CYS A 92 -3.69 -7.32 3.95
CA CYS A 92 -2.32 -7.82 3.87
C CYS A 92 -1.53 -7.14 2.74
N HIS A 93 -2.09 -7.10 1.54
CA HIS A 93 -1.35 -6.76 0.32
C HIS A 93 -1.45 -5.28 -0.09
N LEU A 94 -2.34 -4.49 0.52
CA LEU A 94 -2.38 -3.01 0.40
C LEU A 94 -1.70 -2.29 1.56
N SER A 95 -1.19 -3.04 2.55
CA SER A 95 -0.80 -2.50 3.84
C SER A 95 0.20 -1.34 3.77
N ARG A 96 1.21 -1.42 2.89
CA ARG A 96 2.27 -0.41 2.85
C ARG A 96 1.83 0.90 2.25
N ILE A 97 1.11 0.89 1.13
CA ILE A 97 0.56 2.14 0.57
C ILE A 97 -0.48 2.76 1.51
N VAL A 98 -1.25 1.94 2.23
CA VAL A 98 -2.19 2.43 3.26
C VAL A 98 -1.44 3.10 4.41
N GLN A 99 -0.36 2.50 4.92
CA GLN A 99 0.45 3.12 5.96
C GLN A 99 1.17 4.38 5.47
N ALA A 100 1.71 4.37 4.25
CA ALA A 100 2.35 5.55 3.65
C ALA A 100 1.37 6.71 3.53
N THR A 101 0.17 6.48 2.97
CA THR A 101 -0.86 7.52 2.86
C THR A 101 -1.34 8.00 4.23
N THR A 102 -1.40 7.11 5.23
CA THR A 102 -1.70 7.49 6.62
C THR A 102 -0.62 8.41 7.18
N LEU A 103 0.67 8.09 6.98
CA LEU A 103 1.80 8.93 7.38
C LEU A 103 1.73 10.34 6.77
N LEU A 104 1.37 10.44 5.49
CA LEU A 104 1.23 11.74 4.81
C LEU A 104 0.14 12.61 5.44
N THR A 105 -0.91 11.99 6.01
CA THR A 105 -2.08 12.70 6.55
C THR A 105 -2.09 12.84 8.07
N MET A 106 -1.19 12.17 8.79
CA MET A 106 -1.11 12.26 10.25
C MET A 106 -0.17 13.37 10.72
N ASP A 107 -0.28 13.71 12.00
CA ASP A 107 0.64 14.62 12.68
C ASP A 107 2.05 14.03 12.73
N LYS A 108 3.04 14.85 12.34
CA LYS A 108 4.45 14.46 12.18
C LYS A 108 5.40 15.65 12.36
N TYR A 109 5.14 16.47 13.38
CA TYR A 109 5.83 17.75 13.57
C TYR A 109 6.46 17.92 14.95
N SER A 110 6.22 16.96 15.86
CA SER A 110 6.73 16.95 17.23
C SER A 110 7.40 15.63 17.56
N MET A 111 8.41 15.66 18.44
CA MET A 111 9.05 14.44 18.97
C MET A 111 8.08 13.50 19.69
N GLN A 112 6.94 14.01 20.15
CA GLN A 112 5.88 13.20 20.75
C GLN A 112 5.19 12.30 19.72
N ASP A 113 5.25 12.66 18.43
CA ASP A 113 4.60 11.93 17.34
C ASP A 113 5.37 10.67 16.94
N VAL A 114 6.67 10.58 17.29
CA VAL A 114 7.57 9.48 16.89
C VAL A 114 6.97 8.12 17.26
N GLN A 115 6.45 7.97 18.48
CA GLN A 115 5.85 6.71 18.92
C GLN A 115 4.58 6.37 18.11
N ASN A 116 3.76 7.38 17.80
CA ASN A 116 2.54 7.18 17.01
C ASN A 116 2.84 6.81 15.56
N ILE A 117 3.84 7.47 14.96
CA ILE A 117 4.34 7.15 13.62
C ILE A 117 4.82 5.70 13.56
N ASN A 118 5.67 5.28 14.51
CA ASN A 118 6.21 3.91 14.53
C ASN A 118 5.13 2.85 14.74
N ASN A 119 4.14 3.11 15.60
CA ASN A 119 3.01 2.20 15.81
C ASN A 119 2.10 2.10 14.57
N THR A 120 1.96 3.19 13.82
CA THR A 120 1.10 3.25 12.63
C THR A 120 1.79 2.66 11.40
N CYS A 121 3.09 2.94 11.24
CA CYS A 121 3.86 2.69 10.02
C CYS A 121 4.81 1.48 10.15
N PHE A 122 4.45 0.50 10.98
CA PHE A 122 5.30 -0.65 11.33
C PHE A 122 5.62 -1.60 10.16
N LYS A 123 4.98 -1.45 9.00
CA LYS A 123 5.30 -2.22 7.77
C LYS A 123 6.32 -1.51 6.88
N LEU A 124 6.60 -0.23 7.14
CA LEU A 124 7.56 0.57 6.39
C LEU A 124 8.94 0.42 7.02
N ASN A 125 9.95 0.20 6.18
CA ASN A 125 11.33 0.10 6.64
C ASN A 125 12.01 1.48 6.76
N SER A 126 13.24 1.50 7.27
CA SER A 126 14.00 2.73 7.52
C SER A 126 14.18 3.59 6.27
N LEU A 127 14.52 2.97 5.13
CA LEU A 127 14.73 3.65 3.84
C LEU A 127 13.43 4.29 3.34
N GLN A 128 12.32 3.55 3.47
CA GLN A 128 10.99 3.97 3.06
C GLN A 128 10.48 5.15 3.90
N LEU A 129 10.62 5.07 5.23
CA LEU A 129 10.24 6.17 6.13
C LEU A 129 11.10 7.42 5.88
N ASN A 130 12.41 7.24 5.71
CA ASN A 130 13.30 8.35 5.39
C ASN A 130 12.89 9.05 4.09
N ALA A 131 12.61 8.29 3.03
CA ALA A 131 12.21 8.84 1.74
C ALA A 131 10.87 9.59 1.82
N LEU A 132 9.86 9.01 2.49
CA LEU A 132 8.55 9.64 2.64
C LEU A 132 8.62 10.94 3.44
N LEU A 133 9.37 10.97 4.55
CA LEU A 133 9.47 12.15 5.41
C LEU A 133 10.37 13.23 4.80
N SER A 134 11.50 12.85 4.20
CA SER A 134 12.46 13.81 3.63
C SER A 134 11.96 14.45 2.33
N ASN A 135 11.21 13.70 1.52
CA ASN A 135 10.65 14.18 0.25
C ASN A 135 9.23 14.77 0.42
N TYR A 136 8.77 14.98 1.65
CA TYR A 136 7.44 15.49 1.93
C TYR A 136 7.30 16.96 1.53
N HIS A 137 6.33 17.25 0.67
CA HIS A 137 6.00 18.58 0.18
C HIS A 137 4.99 19.23 1.13
N CYS A 138 5.49 20.10 2.01
CA CYS A 138 4.68 20.87 2.95
C CYS A 138 3.84 21.91 2.21
N ALA A 139 2.56 22.02 2.58
CA ALA A 139 1.72 23.14 2.13
C ALA A 139 2.20 24.48 2.75
N PRO A 140 1.85 25.64 2.17
CA PRO A 140 2.30 26.95 2.67
C PRO A 140 1.91 27.26 4.12
N ASP A 141 0.83 26.65 4.61
CA ASP A 141 0.27 26.78 5.96
C ASP A 141 0.64 25.61 6.89
N GLU A 142 1.47 24.68 6.41
CA GLU A 142 1.88 23.48 7.13
C GLU A 142 3.28 23.64 7.74
N PRO A 143 3.50 23.23 9.01
CA PRO A 143 4.84 23.20 9.59
C PRO A 143 5.75 22.21 8.86
N TYR A 144 7.03 22.57 8.74
CA TYR A 144 8.05 21.65 8.22
C TYR A 144 8.31 20.50 9.20
N ILE A 145 8.57 19.32 8.66
CA ILE A 145 8.98 18.14 9.44
C ILE A 145 10.38 18.40 10.01
N PRO A 146 10.58 18.36 11.34
CA PRO A 146 11.91 18.56 11.93
C PRO A 146 12.88 17.45 11.50
N PRO A 147 14.10 17.76 11.05
CA PRO A 147 15.09 16.73 10.67
C PRO A 147 15.38 15.74 11.81
N GLU A 148 15.45 16.24 13.04
CA GLU A 148 15.67 15.38 14.22
C GLU A 148 14.53 14.35 14.39
N LEU A 149 13.28 14.69 14.04
CA LEU A 149 12.16 13.75 14.09
C LEU A 149 12.36 12.63 13.06
N ILE A 150 12.80 12.98 11.85
CA ILE A 150 13.10 12.01 10.79
C ILE A 150 14.18 11.05 11.29
N ASP A 151 15.28 11.57 11.84
CA ASP A 151 16.38 10.76 12.37
C ASP A 151 15.90 9.76 13.43
N HIS A 152 15.02 10.18 14.35
CA HIS A 152 14.49 9.28 15.39
C HIS A 152 13.54 8.23 14.83
N VAL A 153 12.65 8.59 13.89
CA VAL A 153 11.75 7.63 13.25
C VAL A 153 12.55 6.58 12.47
N VAL A 154 13.55 7.02 11.70
CA VAL A 154 14.44 6.13 10.93
C VAL A 154 15.22 5.21 11.86
N ALA A 155 15.83 5.74 12.93
CA ALA A 155 16.58 4.94 13.88
C ALA A 155 15.70 3.87 14.58
N VAL A 156 14.43 4.18 14.89
CA VAL A 156 13.52 3.16 15.44
C VAL A 156 13.18 2.09 14.40
N ALA A 157 12.95 2.48 13.14
CA ALA A 157 12.67 1.53 12.06
C ALA A 157 13.86 0.61 11.76
N GLU A 158 15.09 1.12 11.84
CA GLU A 158 16.33 0.33 11.70
C GLU A 158 16.44 -0.80 12.74
N ASN A 159 15.94 -0.56 13.96
CA ASN A 159 15.94 -1.53 15.07
C ASN A 159 14.65 -2.37 15.14
N THR A 160 13.71 -2.19 14.20
CA THR A 160 12.41 -2.89 14.22
C THR A 160 12.07 -3.48 12.87
N ALA A 161 11.54 -2.68 11.94
CA ALA A 161 11.14 -3.13 10.62
C ALA A 161 12.29 -3.73 9.81
N ASP A 162 13.48 -3.11 9.89
CA ASP A 162 14.68 -3.60 9.19
C ASP A 162 15.22 -4.89 9.80
N GLU A 163 15.29 -4.99 11.14
CA GLU A 163 15.69 -6.22 11.81
C GLU A 163 14.74 -7.37 11.49
N LEU A 164 13.43 -7.10 11.47
CA LEU A 164 12.41 -8.07 11.08
C LEU A 164 12.58 -8.50 9.61
N ALA A 165 12.84 -7.56 8.69
CA ALA A 165 13.11 -7.90 7.30
C ALA A 165 14.35 -8.82 7.18
N ARG A 166 15.44 -8.48 7.87
CA ARG A 166 16.66 -9.29 7.88
C ARG A 166 16.44 -10.66 8.52
N SER A 167 15.65 -10.77 9.59
CA SER A 167 15.33 -12.06 10.22
C SER A 167 14.50 -12.97 9.31
N ASP A 168 13.69 -12.37 8.45
CA ASP A 168 12.92 -13.08 7.41
C ASP A 168 13.77 -13.41 6.16
N GLY A 169 15.07 -13.09 6.17
CA GLY A 169 15.97 -13.29 5.03
C GLY A 169 15.72 -12.33 3.87
N ARG A 170 15.03 -11.21 4.12
CA ARG A 170 14.74 -10.17 3.13
C ARG A 170 15.75 -9.02 3.24
N GLU A 171 16.11 -8.45 2.09
CA GLU A 171 16.91 -7.22 2.07
C GLU A 171 16.05 -6.00 2.40
N VAL A 172 16.67 -5.01 3.05
CA VAL A 172 16.03 -3.70 3.28
C VAL A 172 16.21 -2.87 2.02
N GLN A 173 15.11 -2.58 1.33
CA GLN A 173 15.09 -1.87 0.05
C GLN A 173 14.08 -0.72 0.08
N LEU A 174 14.33 0.31 -0.72
CA LEU A 174 13.43 1.46 -0.83
C LEU A 174 12.11 1.06 -1.52
N GLU A 175 12.22 0.38 -2.65
CA GLU A 175 11.08 -0.01 -3.48
C GLU A 175 10.51 -1.36 -3.03
N GLU A 176 9.20 -1.53 -3.22
CA GLU A 176 8.54 -2.82 -3.13
C GLU A 176 8.83 -3.67 -4.37
N ASP A 177 9.05 -4.97 -4.16
CA ASP A 177 9.27 -5.95 -5.22
C ASP A 177 8.02 -6.07 -6.10
N PRO A 178 8.13 -5.99 -7.45
CA PRO A 178 7.00 -6.24 -8.33
C PRO A 178 6.41 -7.64 -8.21
N ASP A 179 7.23 -8.63 -7.83
CA ASP A 179 6.81 -10.03 -7.74
C ASP A 179 6.38 -10.36 -6.31
N LEU A 180 5.08 -10.64 -6.14
CA LEU A 180 4.58 -11.21 -4.89
C LEU A 180 4.95 -12.70 -4.86
N GLN A 181 6.00 -13.03 -4.11
CA GLN A 181 6.50 -14.40 -3.90
C GLN A 181 5.57 -15.25 -3.02
N LEU A 182 4.28 -15.34 -3.35
CA LEU A 182 3.36 -16.27 -2.73
C LEU A 182 3.62 -17.68 -3.29
N PRO A 183 3.82 -18.70 -2.44
CA PRO A 183 3.84 -20.08 -2.90
C PRO A 183 2.48 -20.39 -3.53
N PHE A 184 2.50 -20.96 -4.74
CA PHE A 184 1.25 -21.37 -5.40
C PHE A 184 0.60 -22.49 -4.59
N LEU A 185 -0.50 -22.17 -3.92
CA LEU A 185 -1.23 -23.13 -3.09
C LEU A 185 -2.21 -23.89 -3.98
N LEU A 186 -1.96 -25.19 -4.10
CA LEU A 186 -2.86 -26.12 -4.77
C LEU A 186 -4.06 -26.39 -3.85
N PRO A 187 -5.30 -26.19 -4.33
CA PRO A 187 -6.46 -26.60 -3.56
C PRO A 187 -6.45 -28.11 -3.32
N GLU A 188 -6.74 -28.54 -2.08
CA GLU A 188 -6.85 -29.96 -1.74
C GLU A 188 -7.97 -30.66 -2.52
N ASP A 189 -9.02 -29.92 -2.89
CA ASP A 189 -10.16 -30.39 -3.68
C ASP A 189 -9.90 -30.45 -5.20
N GLY A 190 -8.67 -30.18 -5.65
CA GLY A 190 -8.28 -30.21 -7.07
C GLY A 190 -8.73 -28.99 -7.89
N TYR A 191 -8.54 -29.07 -9.21
CA TYR A 191 -8.82 -27.99 -10.19
C TYR A 191 -10.22 -28.08 -10.83
N SER A 192 -11.02 -29.03 -10.38
CA SER A 192 -12.15 -29.50 -11.14
C SER A 192 -13.29 -28.48 -11.20
N CYS A 193 -13.61 -28.04 -12.42
CA CYS A 193 -14.87 -27.39 -12.76
C CYS A 193 -15.98 -28.42 -13.05
N ASP A 194 -15.87 -29.67 -12.58
CA ASP A 194 -16.63 -30.80 -13.13
C ASP A 194 -18.15 -30.54 -13.19
N VAL A 195 -18.65 -31.01 -14.33
CA VAL A 195 -19.89 -30.72 -15.07
C VAL A 195 -21.15 -30.94 -14.25
#